data_AF-A0A1B6EJW2-F1
#
_entry.id   AF-A0A1B6EJW2-F1
#
_cell.length_a   1.000
_cell.length_b   1.000
_cell.length_c   1.000
_cell.angle_alpha   90.00
_cell.angle_beta   90.00
_cell.angle_gamma   90.00
#
_symmetry.space_group_name_H-M   'P 1'
#
loop_
_entity.id
_entity.type
_entity.pdbx_description
1 polymer ?
#
loop_
_entity_poly.entity_id
_entity_poly.type
_entity_poly.pdbx_seq_one_letter_code
_entity_poly.pdbx_strand_id
1 'polypeptide(L)'
;HFNCYPDVENLFLWSNWLTPSHMTERFDAVFFFTNMNHLTLYRGSPDYKEIESSEWFTPEELLDLSHKGEIWLKPPQWYEIKELLHVKEFTSLHKHSYQRSNSCLRWMPVRIIALDGEISLLPGDEMYPNEIHLFKSSPIVRKEESMASLRCKKMHRMEHTGVKIVLFDTRSD
;
A
#
# COMPACT_ATOMS: atom_id res chain seq x y z
N HIS A 1 -37.07 -12.23 -0.44
CA HIS A 1 -36.06 -11.27 0.05
C HIS A 1 -35.47 -11.83 1.33
N PHE A 2 -34.15 -12.06 1.39
CA PHE A 2 -33.49 -12.78 2.48
C PHE A 2 -33.19 -11.92 3.74
N ASN A 3 -33.67 -10.67 3.81
CA ASN A 3 -33.42 -9.73 4.92
C ASN A 3 -31.96 -9.71 5.41
N CYS A 4 -31.01 -9.76 4.47
CA CYS A 4 -29.58 -9.73 4.73
C CYS A 4 -29.05 -8.37 4.29
N TYR A 5 -28.32 -7.71 5.18
CA TYR A 5 -27.74 -6.38 4.95
C TYR A 5 -26.23 -6.44 5.18
N PRO A 6 -25.44 -5.69 4.40
CA PRO A 6 -24.00 -5.59 4.64
C PRO A 6 -23.75 -4.90 5.99
N ASP A 7 -22.81 -5.45 6.76
CA ASP A 7 -22.37 -4.88 8.03
C ASP A 7 -21.37 -3.74 7.80
N VAL A 8 -21.90 -2.63 7.27
CA VAL A 8 -21.09 -1.44 6.94
C VAL A 8 -20.59 -0.71 8.19
N GLU A 9 -21.20 -0.96 9.35
CA GLU A 9 -20.81 -0.34 10.62
C GLU A 9 -19.47 -0.90 11.14
N ASN A 10 -19.13 -2.13 10.75
CA ASN A 10 -17.85 -2.77 11.05
C ASN A 10 -16.81 -2.64 9.92
N LEU A 11 -17.06 -1.78 8.93
CA LEU A 11 -16.07 -1.41 7.90
C LEU A 11 -15.44 -0.07 8.25
N PHE A 12 -14.11 -0.09 8.38
CA PHE A 12 -13.36 1.08 8.81
C PHE A 12 -12.43 1.55 7.70
N LEU A 13 -12.48 2.85 7.39
CA LEU A 13 -11.62 3.46 6.38
C LEU A 13 -10.15 3.36 6.80
N TRP A 14 -9.31 2.80 5.93
CA TRP A 14 -7.91 2.56 6.22
C TRP A 14 -6.97 3.50 5.44
N SER A 15 -7.16 3.59 4.12
CA SER A 15 -6.35 4.44 3.25
C SER A 15 -6.99 4.68 1.89
N ASN A 16 -6.43 5.61 1.11
CA ASN A 16 -6.86 5.90 -0.26
C ASN A 16 -5.66 6.09 -1.18
N TRP A 17 -5.57 5.27 -2.23
CA TRP A 17 -4.49 5.25 -3.21
C TRP A 17 -4.98 5.56 -4.61
N LEU A 18 -4.41 6.60 -5.21
CA LEU A 18 -4.54 6.88 -6.62
C LEU A 18 -3.35 6.31 -7.37
N THR A 19 -3.62 5.53 -8.41
CA THR A 19 -2.57 5.01 -9.28
C THR A 19 -1.78 6.17 -9.92
N PRO A 20 -0.43 6.09 -9.99
CA PRO A 20 0.40 7.14 -10.57
C PRO A 20 -0.08 7.59 -11.96
N SER A 21 0.04 8.89 -12.25
CA SER A 21 -0.54 9.51 -13.44
C SER A 21 0.13 9.13 -14.77
N HIS A 22 1.29 8.48 -14.73
CA HIS A 22 1.99 7.95 -15.91
C HIS A 22 1.54 6.53 -16.30
N MET A 23 0.79 5.83 -15.42
CA MET A 23 0.27 4.50 -15.74
C MET A 23 -0.99 4.60 -16.62
N THR A 24 -1.14 3.64 -17.53
CA THR A 24 -2.27 3.58 -18.47
C THR A 24 -3.57 3.17 -17.80
N GLU A 25 -3.51 2.16 -16.94
CA GLU A 25 -4.63 1.72 -16.10
C GLU A 25 -4.50 2.39 -14.74
N ARG A 26 -5.57 3.08 -14.32
CA ARG A 26 -5.55 3.85 -13.08
C ARG A 26 -6.83 3.64 -12.29
N PHE A 27 -6.64 3.52 -10.98
CA PHE A 27 -7.68 3.30 -10.00
C PHE A 27 -7.52 4.32 -8.87
N ASP A 28 -8.65 4.79 -8.35
CA ASP A 28 -8.77 5.51 -7.07
C ASP A 28 -9.28 4.51 -6.04
N ALA A 29 -8.35 3.83 -5.38
CA ALA A 29 -8.61 2.65 -4.57
C ALA A 29 -8.67 3.01 -3.09
N VAL A 30 -9.86 2.93 -2.51
CA VAL A 30 -10.09 3.08 -1.08
C VAL A 30 -9.98 1.72 -0.41
N PHE A 31 -9.13 1.62 0.61
CA PHE A 31 -8.93 0.43 1.41
C PHE A 31 -9.72 0.54 2.71
N PHE A 32 -10.30 -0.57 3.12
CA PHE A 32 -11.04 -0.73 4.37
C PHE A 32 -10.46 -1.91 5.15
N PHE A 33 -10.65 -1.90 6.47
CA PHE A 33 -10.45 -3.09 7.30
C PHE A 33 -11.74 -3.44 8.04
N THR A 34 -11.83 -4.70 8.45
CA THR A 34 -12.88 -5.20 9.34
C THR A 34 -12.33 -6.31 10.22
N ASN A 35 -12.98 -6.54 11.36
CA ASN A 35 -12.62 -7.60 12.28
C ASN A 35 -13.53 -8.81 12.08
N MET A 36 -12.94 -9.99 11.90
CA MET A 36 -13.67 -11.24 11.76
C MET A 36 -13.46 -12.12 12.99
N ASN A 37 -14.49 -12.23 13.85
CA ASN A 37 -14.40 -12.98 15.11
C ASN A 37 -14.40 -14.50 14.93
N HIS A 38 -14.77 -15.02 13.75
CA HIS A 38 -14.97 -16.44 13.49
C HIS A 38 -14.40 -16.87 12.13
N LEU A 39 -13.07 -16.92 12.01
CA LEU A 39 -12.36 -17.26 10.75
C LEU A 39 -12.89 -18.55 10.07
N THR A 40 -13.35 -19.53 10.85
CA THR A 40 -13.90 -20.80 10.34
C THR A 40 -15.23 -20.64 9.59
N LEU A 41 -15.98 -19.56 9.84
CA LEU A 41 -17.22 -19.23 9.14
C LEU A 41 -16.97 -18.49 7.82
N TYR A 42 -15.75 -17.98 7.60
CA TYR A 42 -15.42 -17.06 6.49
C TYR A 42 -14.42 -17.65 5.49
N ARG A 43 -14.32 -18.99 5.39
CA ARG A 43 -13.51 -19.60 4.32
C ARG A 43 -14.16 -19.37 2.96
N GLY A 44 -13.73 -18.31 2.29
CA GLY A 44 -14.03 -18.09 0.88
C GLY A 44 -13.52 -19.26 0.05
N SER A 45 -14.36 -19.77 -0.85
CA SER A 45 -13.92 -20.72 -1.86
C SER A 45 -13.53 -19.96 -3.11
N PRO A 46 -12.32 -20.17 -3.67
CA PRO A 46 -11.94 -19.56 -4.94
C PRO A 46 -12.95 -19.95 -6.04
N ASP A 47 -13.20 -19.04 -6.98
CA ASP A 47 -14.07 -19.30 -8.12
C ASP A 47 -13.35 -20.09 -9.24
N TYR A 48 -12.03 -20.25 -9.10
CA TYR A 48 -11.12 -20.89 -10.04
C TYR A 48 -11.17 -20.27 -11.45
N LYS A 49 -11.60 -19.01 -11.56
CA LYS A 49 -11.60 -18.23 -12.81
C LYS A 49 -10.72 -17.00 -12.68
N GLU A 50 -10.99 -16.16 -11.68
CA GLU A 50 -10.18 -14.99 -11.36
C GLU A 50 -9.32 -15.24 -10.14
N ILE A 51 -9.83 -16.02 -9.18
CA ILE A 51 -9.14 -16.36 -7.94
C ILE A 51 -8.83 -17.85 -7.94
N GLU A 52 -7.54 -18.20 -7.91
CA GLU A 52 -7.06 -19.58 -7.94
C GLU A 52 -6.95 -20.20 -6.54
N SER A 53 -6.65 -19.38 -5.52
CA SER A 53 -6.50 -19.82 -4.13
C SER A 53 -6.91 -18.72 -3.14
N SER A 54 -7.28 -19.14 -1.93
CA SER A 54 -7.63 -18.25 -0.81
C SER A 54 -7.13 -18.88 0.48
N GLU A 55 -6.23 -18.18 1.17
CA GLU A 55 -5.52 -18.67 2.35
C GLU A 55 -5.47 -17.54 3.40
N TRP A 56 -5.31 -17.92 4.66
CA TRP A 56 -5.10 -16.96 5.76
C TRP A 56 -3.61 -16.86 6.05
N PHE A 57 -3.11 -15.63 6.10
CA PHE A 57 -1.71 -15.35 6.42
C PHE A 57 -1.62 -14.26 7.48
N THR A 58 -0.58 -14.34 8.29
CA THR A 58 -0.10 -13.19 9.06
C THR A 58 0.55 -12.15 8.12
N PRO A 59 0.60 -10.86 8.51
CA PRO A 59 1.30 -9.85 7.72
C PRO A 59 2.78 -10.20 7.48
N GLU A 60 3.46 -10.78 8.47
CA GLU A 60 4.86 -11.21 8.39
C GLU A 60 5.05 -12.30 7.33
N GLU A 61 4.19 -13.32 7.29
CA GLU A 61 4.23 -14.38 6.29
C GLU A 61 4.07 -13.83 4.87
N LEU A 62 3.11 -12.92 4.64
CA LEU A 62 2.90 -12.30 3.33
C LEU A 62 4.11 -11.50 2.87
N LEU A 63 4.72 -10.73 3.77
CA LEU A 63 5.90 -9.94 3.45
C LEU A 63 7.12 -10.82 3.18
N ASP A 64 7.28 -11.92 3.91
CA ASP A 64 8.35 -12.89 3.69
C ASP A 64 8.20 -13.63 2.34
N LEU A 65 6.99 -14.12 2.02
CA LEU A 65 6.68 -14.71 0.72
C LEU A 65 6.95 -13.71 -0.42
N SER A 66 6.56 -12.45 -0.24
CA SER A 66 6.84 -11.39 -1.21
C SER A 66 8.33 -11.09 -1.33
N HIS A 67 9.08 -11.11 -0.22
CA HIS A 67 10.53 -10.89 -0.20
C HIS A 67 11.29 -12.00 -0.94
N LYS A 68 10.85 -13.25 -0.77
CA LYS A 68 11.36 -14.44 -1.48
C LYS A 68 10.96 -14.48 -2.96
N GLY A 69 9.99 -13.66 -3.37
CA GLY A 69 9.47 -13.61 -4.73
C GLY A 69 8.48 -14.73 -5.05
N GLU A 70 7.94 -15.39 -4.03
CA GLU A 70 6.94 -16.47 -4.17
C GLU A 70 5.55 -15.91 -4.51
N ILE A 71 5.26 -14.70 -4.01
CA ILE A 71 4.06 -13.92 -4.38
C ILE A 71 4.46 -12.52 -4.80
N TRP A 72 3.62 -11.90 -5.65
CA TRP A 72 3.75 -10.49 -5.98
C TRP A 72 2.63 -9.69 -5.34
N LEU A 73 3.00 -8.84 -4.38
CA LEU A 73 2.11 -7.85 -3.80
C LEU A 73 2.23 -6.55 -4.59
N LYS A 74 1.11 -6.00 -5.07
CA LYS A 74 1.13 -4.66 -5.68
C LYS A 74 1.58 -3.63 -4.63
N PRO A 75 2.23 -2.52 -5.03
CA PRO A 75 2.83 -1.59 -4.06
C PRO A 75 1.88 -1.09 -2.96
N PRO A 76 0.61 -0.72 -3.23
CA PRO A 76 -0.32 -0.37 -2.17
C PRO A 76 -0.59 -1.54 -1.20
N GLN A 77 -0.78 -2.77 -1.71
CA GLN A 77 -0.99 -3.94 -0.86
C GLN A 77 0.20 -4.21 0.04
N TRP A 78 1.41 -4.19 -0.52
CA TRP A 78 2.64 -4.40 0.25
C TRP A 78 2.79 -3.34 1.35
N TYR A 79 2.57 -2.07 1.02
CA TYR A 79 2.65 -0.97 1.97
C TYR A 79 1.64 -1.15 3.11
N GLU A 80 0.38 -1.42 2.79
CA GLU A 80 -0.64 -1.56 3.84
C GLU A 80 -0.42 -2.78 4.72
N ILE A 81 0.05 -3.90 4.16
CA ILE A 81 0.45 -5.08 4.96
C ILE A 81 1.62 -4.74 5.88
N LYS A 82 2.60 -3.95 5.41
CA LYS A 82 3.72 -3.48 6.23
C LYS A 82 3.25 -2.61 7.39
N GLU A 83 2.28 -1.73 7.16
CA GLU A 83 1.69 -0.88 8.19
C GLU A 83 0.92 -1.68 9.25
N LEU A 84 0.30 -2.81 8.87
CA LEU A 84 -0.36 -3.69 9.83
C LEU A 84 0.59 -4.24 10.90
N LEU A 85 1.90 -4.34 10.61
CA LEU A 85 2.89 -4.75 11.63
C LEU A 85 3.00 -3.77 12.80
N HIS A 86 2.61 -2.50 12.60
CA HIS A 86 2.60 -1.51 13.68
C HIS A 86 1.36 -1.62 14.57
N VAL A 87 0.34 -2.38 14.16
CA VAL A 87 -0.89 -2.59 14.92
C VAL A 87 -0.72 -3.81 15.82
N LYS A 88 -0.37 -3.56 17.09
CA LYS A 88 -0.15 -4.63 18.08
C LYS A 88 -1.43 -5.16 18.71
N GLU A 89 -2.50 -4.37 18.73
CA GLU A 89 -3.78 -4.78 19.31
C GLU A 89 -4.97 -4.36 18.45
N PHE A 90 -5.99 -5.22 18.34
CA PHE A 90 -7.22 -4.93 17.60
C PHE A 90 -7.95 -3.68 18.10
N THR A 91 -7.94 -3.43 19.42
CA THR A 91 -8.52 -2.24 20.04
C THR A 91 -7.83 -0.94 19.57
N SER A 92 -6.54 -1.02 19.25
CA SER A 92 -5.77 0.10 18.70
C SER A 92 -6.05 0.37 17.22
N LEU A 93 -6.58 -0.62 16.48
CA LEU A 93 -6.82 -0.52 15.03
C LEU A 93 -7.87 0.56 14.69
N HIS A 94 -8.92 0.70 15.51
CA HIS A 94 -9.89 1.78 15.35
C HIS A 94 -9.27 3.17 15.58
N LYS A 95 -8.42 3.31 16.61
CA LYS A 95 -7.72 4.57 16.88
C LYS A 95 -6.73 4.89 15.76
N HIS A 96 -6.00 3.89 15.30
CA HIS A 96 -4.99 4.03 14.25
C HIS A 96 -5.62 4.40 12.90
N SER A 97 -6.70 3.73 12.53
CA SER A 97 -7.50 4.08 11.35
C SER A 97 -8.20 5.42 11.47
N TYR A 98 -8.70 5.80 12.65
CA TYR A 98 -9.27 7.14 12.87
C TYR A 98 -8.20 8.24 12.71
N GLN A 99 -6.99 8.03 13.21
CA GLN A 99 -5.87 8.96 13.04
C GLN A 99 -5.41 9.05 11.57
N ARG A 100 -5.36 7.92 10.87
CA ARG A 100 -5.04 7.86 9.43
C ARG A 100 -6.14 8.45 8.56
N SER A 101 -7.40 8.13 8.81
CA SER A 101 -8.57 8.59 8.04
C SER A 101 -8.73 10.11 8.11
N ASN A 102 -8.50 10.72 9.28
CA ASN A 102 -8.51 12.18 9.42
C ASN A 102 -7.33 12.87 8.71
N SER A 103 -6.28 12.14 8.35
CA SER A 103 -5.16 12.60 7.53
C SER A 103 -5.18 12.02 6.11
N CYS A 104 -6.25 11.33 5.71
CA CYS A 104 -6.35 10.55 4.48
C CYS A 104 -6.59 11.45 3.26
N LEU A 105 -5.58 12.27 2.97
CA LEU A 105 -5.34 12.74 1.63
C LEU A 105 -5.18 11.51 0.75
N ARG A 106 -5.88 11.49 -0.39
CA ARG A 106 -5.65 10.51 -1.46
C ARG A 106 -4.16 10.51 -1.82
N TRP A 107 -3.44 9.42 -1.52
CA TRP A 107 -2.03 9.29 -1.84
C TRP A 107 -1.85 8.92 -3.30
N MET A 108 -1.01 9.66 -4.02
CA MET A 108 -0.59 9.28 -5.37
C MET A 108 0.92 9.17 -5.41
N PRO A 109 1.49 7.96 -5.53
CA PRO A 109 2.94 7.83 -5.61
C PRO A 109 3.52 8.55 -6.83
N VAL A 110 4.64 9.23 -6.63
CA VAL A 110 5.42 9.85 -7.72
C VAL A 110 6.62 8.96 -8.02
N ARG A 111 6.75 8.52 -9.27
CA ARG A 111 7.74 7.52 -9.68
C ARG A 111 9.03 8.20 -10.15
N ILE A 112 10.16 7.79 -9.59
CA ILE A 112 11.50 8.07 -10.12
C ILE A 112 12.06 6.77 -10.70
N ILE A 113 12.56 6.81 -11.94
CA ILE A 113 13.35 5.73 -12.54
C ILE A 113 14.82 6.07 -12.31
N ALA A 114 15.48 5.32 -11.43
CA ALA A 114 16.88 5.48 -11.07
C ALA A 114 17.77 4.52 -11.90
N LEU A 115 19.08 4.56 -11.68
CA LEU A 115 20.06 3.68 -12.33
C LEU A 115 19.82 2.19 -12.03
N ASP A 116 19.48 1.86 -10.77
CA ASP A 116 19.46 0.51 -10.20
C ASP A 116 18.06 0.05 -9.73
N GLY A 117 17.02 0.80 -10.08
CA GLY A 117 15.64 0.49 -9.71
C GLY A 117 14.68 1.65 -9.87
N GLU A 118 13.55 1.57 -9.18
CA GLU A 118 12.51 2.58 -9.23
C GLU A 118 12.12 3.02 -7.82
N ILE A 119 11.84 4.30 -7.62
CA ILE A 119 11.40 4.86 -6.35
C ILE A 119 9.95 5.30 -6.49
N SER A 120 9.10 4.87 -5.58
CA SER A 120 7.77 5.44 -5.39
C SER A 120 7.81 6.40 -4.20
N LEU A 121 7.92 7.70 -4.49
CA LEU A 121 7.81 8.75 -3.47
C LEU A 121 6.37 8.83 -2.97
N LEU A 122 6.20 8.93 -1.67
CA LEU A 122 4.92 9.07 -0.99
C LEU A 122 4.82 10.44 -0.30
N PRO A 123 3.60 10.92 0.01
CA PRO A 123 3.42 12.19 0.71
C PRO A 123 4.22 12.27 2.02
N GLY A 124 4.94 13.38 2.22
CA GLY A 124 5.78 13.59 3.39
C GLY A 124 7.26 13.27 3.16
N ASP A 125 7.61 12.64 2.04
CA ASP A 125 8.97 12.56 1.55
C ASP A 125 9.49 13.94 1.09
N GLU A 126 10.75 14.26 1.38
CA GLU A 126 11.38 15.53 1.03
C GLU A 126 11.43 15.79 -0.48
N MET A 127 11.53 14.73 -1.30
CA MET A 127 11.52 14.85 -2.75
C MET A 127 10.12 14.77 -3.35
N TYR A 128 9.08 14.56 -2.54
CA TYR A 128 7.71 14.55 -3.03
C TYR A 128 7.32 15.96 -3.50
N PRO A 129 6.81 16.13 -4.73
CA PRO A 129 6.57 17.45 -5.28
C PRO A 129 5.43 18.17 -4.55
N ASN A 130 5.57 19.48 -4.39
CA ASN A 130 4.52 20.33 -3.81
C ASN A 130 3.26 20.38 -4.68
N GLU A 131 3.44 20.27 -6.00
CA GLU A 131 2.35 20.24 -6.98
C GLU A 131 2.34 18.89 -7.70
N ILE A 132 1.19 18.23 -7.67
CA ILE A 132 1.01 16.93 -8.31
C ILE A 132 0.02 17.06 -9.46
N HIS A 133 0.48 16.71 -10.66
CA HIS A 133 -0.40 16.64 -11.83
C HIS A 133 -1.15 15.30 -11.86
N LEU A 134 -2.46 15.38 -11.64
CA LEU A 134 -3.36 14.21 -11.60
C LEU A 134 -3.49 13.49 -12.94
N PHE A 135 -3.14 14.11 -14.06
CA PHE A 135 -3.33 13.57 -15.41
C PHE A 135 -2.03 13.58 -16.20
N LYS A 136 -1.68 12.42 -16.78
CA LYS A 136 -0.62 12.22 -17.79
C LYS A 136 0.70 12.97 -17.50
N SER A 137 1.28 12.75 -16.32
CA SER A 137 2.71 13.07 -16.13
C SER A 137 3.57 11.91 -16.62
N SER A 138 4.83 12.17 -16.92
CA SER A 138 5.84 11.13 -17.12
C SER A 138 6.50 10.79 -15.78
N PRO A 139 7.04 9.56 -15.61
CA PRO A 139 7.93 9.30 -14.48
C PRO A 139 9.14 10.23 -14.54
N ILE A 140 9.68 10.58 -13.38
CA ILE A 140 10.91 11.35 -13.28
C ILE A 140 12.07 10.42 -13.62
N VAL A 141 12.88 10.77 -14.62
CA VAL A 141 14.03 9.94 -15.04
C VAL A 141 15.32 10.49 -14.41
N ARG A 142 16.09 9.61 -13.76
CA ARG A 142 17.38 9.85 -13.08
C ARG A 142 18.33 8.66 -13.28
N LYS A 143 18.56 8.26 -14.54
CA LYS A 143 19.27 7.02 -14.86
C LYS A 143 20.77 7.05 -14.54
N GLU A 144 21.30 8.23 -14.21
CA GLU A 144 22.69 8.44 -13.82
C GLU A 144 22.89 8.38 -12.30
N GLU A 145 21.81 8.32 -11.52
CA GLU A 145 21.82 8.33 -10.05
C GLU A 145 21.26 7.01 -9.51
N SER A 146 21.91 6.42 -8.52
CA SER A 146 21.36 5.23 -7.84
C SER A 146 20.24 5.63 -6.88
N MET A 147 19.37 4.68 -6.53
CA MET A 147 18.36 4.91 -5.49
C MET A 147 19.02 5.36 -4.18
N ALA A 148 20.18 4.78 -3.86
CA ALA A 148 20.95 5.15 -2.67
C ALA A 148 21.47 6.60 -2.72
N SER A 149 21.95 7.10 -3.87
CA SER A 149 22.41 8.49 -3.98
C SER A 149 21.27 9.50 -3.92
N LEU A 150 20.03 9.07 -4.23
CA LEU A 150 18.81 9.87 -4.18
C LEU A 150 18.16 9.90 -2.77
N ARG A 151 18.75 9.27 -1.75
CA ARG A 151 18.22 9.30 -0.38
C ARG A 151 18.44 10.67 0.26
N CYS A 152 17.46 11.12 1.04
CA CYS A 152 17.44 12.42 1.72
C CYS A 152 17.18 12.27 3.23
N LYS A 153 17.09 13.37 3.97
CA LYS A 153 16.92 13.32 5.43
C LYS A 153 15.54 12.81 5.83
N LYS A 154 14.50 13.36 5.20
CA LYS A 154 13.10 12.97 5.45
C LYS A 154 12.58 12.13 4.29
N MET A 155 12.41 10.84 4.52
CA MET A 155 11.97 9.88 3.52
C MET A 155 10.61 9.29 3.89
N HIS A 156 9.77 9.14 2.88
CA HIS A 156 8.57 8.32 2.92
C HIS A 156 8.39 7.75 1.52
N ARG A 157 9.05 6.63 1.25
CA ARG A 157 9.16 6.09 -0.11
C ARG A 157 9.36 4.59 -0.12
N MET A 158 8.98 3.98 -1.22
CA MET A 158 9.31 2.59 -1.53
C MET A 158 10.38 2.56 -2.61
N GLU A 159 11.49 1.88 -2.36
CA GLU A 159 12.50 1.52 -3.36
C GLU A 159 12.18 0.14 -3.93
N HIS A 160 12.19 0.02 -5.26
CA HIS A 160 11.78 -1.17 -6.01
C HIS A 160 12.97 -1.73 -6.80
N THR A 161 13.28 -3.01 -6.60
CA THR A 161 14.21 -3.78 -7.44
C THR A 161 13.48 -5.00 -8.00
N GLY A 162 12.91 -4.86 -9.20
CA GLY A 162 11.97 -5.84 -9.73
C GLY A 162 10.71 -5.90 -8.86
N VAL A 163 10.38 -7.10 -8.34
CA VAL A 163 9.25 -7.31 -7.42
C VAL A 163 9.58 -7.01 -5.96
N LYS A 164 10.86 -6.83 -5.61
CA LYS A 164 11.28 -6.55 -4.23
C LYS A 164 11.02 -5.10 -3.89
N ILE A 165 10.48 -4.87 -2.69
CA ILE A 165 10.14 -3.56 -2.16
C ILE A 165 10.86 -3.36 -0.83
N VAL A 166 11.48 -2.18 -0.66
CA VAL A 166 12.02 -1.71 0.62
C VAL A 166 11.36 -0.38 0.95
N LEU A 167 10.76 -0.29 2.14
CA LEU A 167 10.15 0.94 2.64
C LEU A 167 11.17 1.73 3.47
N PHE A 168 11.33 3.01 3.13
CA PHE A 168 12.00 4.00 3.95
C PHE A 168 10.96 4.97 4.47
N ASP A 169 10.72 4.93 5.78
CA ASP A 169 9.86 5.86 6.48
C ASP A 169 10.64 6.47 7.65
N THR A 170 11.13 7.69 7.44
CA THR A 170 11.82 8.50 8.45
C THR A 170 11.04 9.76 8.78
N ARG A 171 9.72 9.77 8.49
CA ARG A 171 8.82 10.80 9.00
C ARG A 171 8.97 10.78 10.52
N SER A 172 9.45 11.88 11.09
CA SER A 172 9.62 12.03 12.53
C SER A 172 8.28 11.76 13.22
N ASP A 173 8.27 10.94 14.27
CA ASP A 173 7.20 10.94 15.27
C ASP A 173 7.06 12.33 15.92
#